data_AF-A0A9N9J396-F1
#
_entry.id   AF-A0A9N9J396-F1
#
_cell.length_a   1.000
_cell.length_b   1.000
_cell.length_c   1.000
_cell.angle_alpha   90.00
_cell.angle_beta   90.00
_cell.angle_gamma   90.00
#
_symmetry.space_group_name_H-M   'P 1'
#
loop_
_entity.id
_entity.type
_entity.pdbx_description
1 polymer ?
#
loop_
_entity_poly.entity_id
_entity_poly.type
_entity_poly.pdbx_seq_one_letter_code
_entity_poly.pdbx_strand_id
1 'polypeptide(L)'
;MSPLAHSKRTSFLHRREPSVPHEVKETLDAVVTETQDGERCLNNYVLKDVIGQGAYGTVILAYDKETKMKYAVKEFSKSRLRKKDKANFFRRPRGRGIRGRGGAPVSDKTNTSDPLYLIRSEVAVFKKLNHVNVVKLYEVLDDPSNDSLYM
;
A
#
# COMPACT_ATOMS: atom_id res chain seq x y z
N MET A 1 -5.45 60.66 23.77
CA MET A 1 -4.78 59.78 22.78
C MET A 1 -4.76 58.38 23.37
N SER A 2 -5.58 57.47 22.84
CA SER A 2 -5.71 56.09 23.33
C SER A 2 -5.01 55.15 22.34
N PRO A 3 -4.16 54.20 22.78
CA PRO A 3 -3.45 53.34 21.85
C PRO A 3 -4.39 52.26 21.27
N LEU A 4 -4.31 52.04 19.96
CA LEU A 4 -4.99 50.93 19.28
C LEU A 4 -4.35 49.59 19.68
N ALA A 5 -5.15 48.74 20.33
CA ALA A 5 -4.78 47.36 20.62
C ALA A 5 -4.64 46.57 19.32
N HIS A 6 -3.44 46.08 19.03
CA HIS A 6 -3.18 45.21 17.90
C HIS A 6 -3.76 43.82 18.17
N SER A 7 -4.70 43.38 17.33
CA SER A 7 -5.28 42.04 17.37
C SER A 7 -4.18 40.99 17.18
N LYS A 8 -3.92 40.20 18.23
CA LYS A 8 -2.97 39.08 18.18
C LYS A 8 -3.46 38.09 17.14
N ARG A 9 -2.68 37.91 16.07
CA ARG A 9 -2.87 36.81 15.11
C ARG A 9 -2.91 35.51 15.89
N THR A 10 -4.08 34.87 15.94
CA THR A 10 -4.23 33.51 16.43
C THR A 10 -3.43 32.63 15.47
N SER A 11 -2.30 32.10 15.94
CA SER A 11 -1.64 31.01 15.24
C SER A 11 -2.62 29.85 15.25
N PHE A 12 -3.28 29.57 14.13
CA PHE A 12 -3.99 28.32 13.92
C PHE A 12 -2.96 27.20 14.02
N LEU A 13 -2.76 26.69 15.24
CA LEU A 13 -2.13 25.40 15.43
C LEU A 13 -3.03 24.41 14.68
N HIS A 14 -2.58 23.95 13.52
CA HIS A 14 -3.11 22.74 12.90
C HIS A 14 -2.82 21.59 13.87
N ARG A 15 -3.67 21.44 14.88
CA ARG A 15 -3.73 20.22 15.68
C ARG A 15 -4.20 19.14 14.71
N ARG A 16 -3.26 18.30 14.30
CA ARG A 16 -3.61 17.06 13.59
C ARG A 16 -4.37 16.21 14.59
N GLU A 17 -5.66 16.03 14.35
CA GLU A 17 -6.40 14.97 15.00
C GLU A 17 -5.70 13.65 14.64
N PRO A 18 -5.21 12.89 15.61
CA PRO A 18 -4.57 11.61 15.33
C PRO A 18 -5.62 10.70 14.69
N SER A 19 -5.37 10.30 13.45
CA SER A 19 -6.21 9.33 12.75
C SER A 19 -6.21 8.02 13.55
N VAL A 20 -7.40 7.52 13.90
CA VAL A 20 -7.52 6.18 14.47
C VAL A 20 -6.98 5.18 13.45
N PRO A 21 -5.94 4.39 13.79
CA PRO A 21 -5.36 3.42 12.86
C PRO A 21 -6.43 2.46 12.37
N HIS A 22 -6.43 2.21 11.06
CA HIS A 22 -7.30 1.21 10.46
C HIS A 22 -6.57 -0.13 10.47
N GLU A 23 -7.22 -1.17 11.00
CA GLU A 23 -6.69 -2.52 10.94
C GLU A 23 -6.77 -3.04 9.51
N VAL A 24 -5.63 -3.53 9.00
CA VAL A 24 -5.50 -4.13 7.68
C VAL A 24 -5.10 -5.58 7.89
N LYS A 25 -5.90 -6.50 7.35
CA LYS A 25 -5.64 -7.93 7.43
C LYS A 25 -4.47 -8.30 6.51
N GLU A 26 -3.56 -9.15 6.98
CA GLU A 26 -2.47 -9.68 6.16
C GLU A 26 -2.62 -11.20 6.09
N THR A 27 -2.61 -11.76 4.88
CA THR A 27 -2.71 -13.20 4.62
C THR A 27 -1.57 -13.59 3.70
N LEU A 28 -0.72 -14.51 4.16
CA LEU A 28 0.58 -14.80 3.52
C LEU A 28 0.57 -16.12 2.72
N ASP A 29 -0.61 -16.68 2.55
CA ASP A 29 -0.92 -17.97 1.95
C ASP A 29 -2.12 -17.84 1.00
N ALA A 30 -2.15 -16.74 0.24
CA ALA A 30 -3.21 -16.48 -0.71
C ALA A 30 -3.24 -17.55 -1.81
N VAL A 31 -4.45 -18.01 -2.15
CA VAL A 31 -4.67 -19.02 -3.18
C VAL A 31 -5.65 -18.48 -4.22
N VAL A 32 -5.25 -18.56 -5.48
CA VAL A 32 -6.14 -18.34 -6.61
C VAL A 32 -6.64 -19.68 -7.13
N THR A 33 -7.95 -19.83 -7.21
CA THR A 33 -8.62 -20.99 -7.80
C THR A 33 -9.53 -20.57 -8.94
N GLU A 34 -9.89 -21.52 -9.79
CA GLU A 34 -10.86 -21.33 -10.86
C GLU A 34 -12.00 -22.34 -10.65
N THR A 35 -13.23 -21.85 -10.67
CA THR A 35 -14.41 -22.72 -10.54
C THR A 35 -14.69 -23.46 -11.85
N GLN A 36 -15.59 -24.46 -11.81
CA GLN A 36 -16.01 -25.17 -13.01
C GLN A 36 -16.66 -24.25 -14.06
N ASP A 37 -17.26 -23.15 -13.61
CA ASP A 37 -17.87 -22.12 -14.45
C ASP A 37 -16.84 -21.14 -15.04
N GLY A 38 -15.54 -21.32 -14.75
CA GLY A 38 -14.45 -20.43 -15.19
C GLY A 38 -14.31 -19.16 -14.34
N GLU A 39 -14.95 -19.07 -13.18
CA GLU A 39 -14.81 -17.90 -12.32
C GLU A 39 -13.54 -17.98 -11.49
N ARG A 40 -12.67 -16.98 -11.65
CA ARG A 40 -11.45 -16.86 -10.82
C ARG A 40 -11.81 -16.39 -9.43
N CYS A 41 -11.35 -17.13 -8.42
CA CYS A 41 -11.53 -16.84 -7.01
C CYS A 41 -10.17 -16.58 -6.37
N LEU A 42 -10.07 -15.55 -5.53
CA LEU A 42 -8.92 -15.28 -4.68
C LEU A 42 -9.38 -15.37 -3.24
N ASN A 43 -9.02 -16.43 -2.51
CA ASN A 43 -9.54 -16.71 -1.17
C ASN A 43 -11.09 -16.57 -1.11
N ASN A 44 -11.59 -15.62 -0.31
CA ASN A 44 -13.02 -15.33 -0.16
C ASN A 44 -13.61 -14.38 -1.22
N TYR A 45 -12.82 -13.96 -2.21
CA TYR A 45 -13.23 -13.00 -3.22
C TYR A 45 -13.44 -13.69 -4.57
N VAL A 46 -14.51 -13.32 -5.27
CA VAL A 46 -14.74 -13.67 -6.68
C VAL A 46 -14.24 -12.52 -7.53
N LEU A 47 -13.25 -12.77 -8.37
CA LEU A 47 -12.69 -11.80 -9.29
C LEU A 47 -13.56 -11.70 -10.55
N LYS A 48 -13.86 -10.47 -10.96
CA LYS A 48 -14.65 -10.16 -12.16
C LYS A 48 -13.77 -9.43 -13.17
N ASP A 49 -14.28 -8.36 -13.75
CA ASP A 49 -13.61 -7.61 -14.81
C ASP A 49 -12.47 -6.72 -14.30
N VAL A 50 -11.49 -6.49 -15.15
CA VAL A 50 -10.47 -5.46 -14.93
C VAL A 50 -11.13 -4.08 -15.04
N ILE A 51 -11.03 -3.29 -13.97
CA ILE A 51 -11.61 -1.94 -13.89
C ILE A 51 -10.57 -0.83 -14.04
N GLY A 52 -9.27 -1.17 -14.02
CA GLY A 52 -8.24 -0.18 -14.26
C GLY A 52 -6.82 -0.73 -14.26
N GLN A 53 -5.87 0.14 -14.58
CA GLN A 53 -4.44 -0.15 -14.56
C GLN A 53 -3.70 0.94 -13.79
N GLY A 54 -2.95 0.55 -12.76
CA GLY A 54 -2.14 1.45 -11.96
C GLY A 54 -0.67 1.47 -12.38
N ALA A 55 0.13 2.29 -11.70
CA ALA A 55 1.58 2.41 -11.97
C ALA A 55 2.39 1.13 -11.71
N TYR A 56 1.81 0.14 -11.03
CA TYR A 56 2.50 -1.07 -10.57
C TYR A 56 1.73 -2.38 -10.87
N GLY A 57 0.51 -2.30 -11.38
CA GLY A 57 -0.37 -3.46 -11.42
C GLY A 57 -1.72 -3.19 -12.07
N THR A 58 -2.57 -4.20 -12.06
CA THR A 58 -3.93 -4.17 -12.60
C THR A 58 -4.93 -4.09 -11.45
N VAL A 59 -6.05 -3.41 -11.66
CA VAL A 59 -7.14 -3.30 -10.68
C VAL A 59 -8.34 -4.08 -11.20
N ILE A 60 -8.82 -5.03 -10.41
CA ILE A 60 -9.89 -5.96 -10.75
C ILE A 60 -11.07 -5.71 -9.82
N LEU A 61 -12.29 -5.68 -10.36
CA LEU A 61 -13.50 -5.69 -9.55
C LEU A 61 -13.65 -7.05 -8.87
N ALA A 62 -13.88 -7.06 -7.57
CA ALA A 62 -14.12 -8.28 -6.82
C ALA A 62 -15.36 -8.17 -5.95
N TYR A 63 -15.95 -9.32 -5.63
CA TYR A 63 -17.04 -9.44 -4.67
C TYR A 63 -16.64 -10.41 -3.58
N ASP A 64 -16.87 -10.02 -2.32
CA ASP A 64 -16.77 -10.97 -1.21
C ASP A 64 -17.88 -12.02 -1.33
N LYS A 65 -17.54 -13.30 -1.19
CA LYS A 65 -18.45 -14.43 -1.42
C LYS A 65 -19.62 -14.46 -0.42
N GLU A 66 -19.39 -13.99 0.80
CA GLU A 66 -20.36 -14.04 1.89
C GLU A 66 -21.20 -12.77 1.93
N THR A 67 -20.55 -11.62 2.11
CA THR A 67 -21.21 -10.32 2.30
C THR A 67 -21.74 -9.71 1.00
N LYS A 68 -21.28 -10.22 -0.16
CA LYS A 68 -21.58 -9.67 -1.51
C LYS A 68 -21.13 -8.21 -1.71
N MET A 69 -20.29 -7.69 -0.81
CA MET A 69 -19.74 -6.35 -0.92
C MET A 69 -18.71 -6.27 -2.05
N LYS A 70 -18.70 -5.15 -2.76
CA LYS A 70 -17.77 -4.87 -3.86
C LYS A 70 -16.45 -4.34 -3.33
N TYR A 71 -15.36 -4.82 -3.94
CA TYR A 71 -13.99 -4.39 -3.67
C TYR A 71 -13.24 -4.14 -4.99
N ALA A 72 -12.16 -3.36 -4.90
CA ALA A 72 -11.21 -3.18 -5.99
C ALA A 72 -9.90 -3.85 -5.56
N VAL A 73 -9.54 -4.94 -6.21
CA VAL A 73 -8.34 -5.72 -5.92
C VAL A 73 -7.22 -5.29 -6.84
N LYS A 74 -6.11 -4.82 -6.29
CA LYS A 74 -4.93 -4.44 -7.05
C LYS A 74 -3.94 -5.61 -7.07
N GLU A 75 -3.79 -6.22 -8.23
CA GLU A 75 -2.82 -7.30 -8.47
C GLU A 75 -1.47 -6.73 -8.90
N PHE A 76 -0.41 -7.18 -8.24
CA PHE A 76 0.98 -6.83 -8.51
C PHE A 76 1.79 -8.09 -8.85
N SER A 77 2.81 -7.91 -9.70
CA SER A 77 3.85 -8.92 -9.88
C SER A 77 5.07 -8.58 -9.01
N LYS A 78 5.43 -9.49 -8.10
CA LYS A 78 6.57 -9.35 -7.18
C LYS A 78 7.88 -9.18 -7.96
N SER A 79 8.06 -9.89 -9.08
CA SER A 79 9.23 -9.73 -9.94
C SER A 79 9.32 -8.33 -10.58
N ARG A 80 8.18 -7.75 -11.00
CA ARG A 80 8.12 -6.38 -11.52
C ARG A 80 8.40 -5.34 -10.43
N LEU A 81 7.89 -5.53 -9.22
CA LEU A 81 8.19 -4.68 -8.07
C LEU A 81 9.69 -4.70 -7.75
N ARG A 82 10.30 -5.88 -7.63
CA ARG A 82 11.76 -6.04 -7.40
C ARG A 82 12.60 -5.35 -8.47
N LYS A 83 12.24 -5.47 -9.75
CA LYS A 83 12.95 -4.81 -10.85
C LYS A 83 12.87 -3.29 -10.73
N LYS A 84 11.70 -2.75 -10.38
CA LYS A 84 11.47 -1.31 -10.23
C LYS A 84 12.22 -0.73 -9.03
N ASP A 85 12.25 -1.44 -7.90
CA ASP A 85 13.05 -1.04 -6.73
C ASP A 85 14.55 -0.98 -7.03
N LYS A 86 15.08 -2.00 -7.71
CA LYS A 86 16.47 -1.99 -8.17
C LYS A 86 16.74 -0.82 -9.11
N ALA A 87 15.88 -0.58 -10.09
CA ALA A 87 16.02 0.54 -11.03
C ALA A 87 15.99 1.91 -10.33
N ASN A 88 15.08 2.09 -9.37
CA ASN A 88 14.98 3.31 -8.56
C ASN A 88 16.24 3.53 -7.73
N PHE A 89 16.85 2.46 -7.20
CA PHE A 89 18.12 2.55 -6.47
C PHE A 89 19.27 3.05 -7.36
N PHE A 90 19.40 2.54 -8.58
CA PHE A 90 20.46 2.97 -9.51
C PHE A 90 20.25 4.38 -10.10
N ARG A 91 19.01 4.89 -10.11
CA ARG A 91 18.68 6.25 -10.56
C ARG A 91 18.93 7.33 -9.51
N ARG A 92 19.30 6.97 -8.26
CA ARG A 92 19.68 7.96 -7.24
C ARG A 92 21.01 8.61 -7.63
N PRO A 93 21.08 9.94 -7.80
CA PRO A 93 22.33 10.60 -8.16
C PRO A 93 23.39 10.34 -7.09
N ARG A 94 24.46 9.66 -7.47
CA ARG A 94 25.68 9.51 -6.67
C ARG A 94 26.44 10.83 -6.68
N GLY A 95 25.99 11.82 -5.92
CA GLY A 95 26.72 13.10 -5.84
C GLY A 95 25.92 14.28 -5.30
N ARG A 96 25.82 14.39 -3.97
CA ARG A 96 25.89 15.68 -3.28
C ARG A 96 26.51 15.42 -1.91
N GLY A 97 27.82 15.61 -1.82
CA GLY A 97 28.50 15.66 -0.53
C GLY A 97 27.88 16.77 0.31
N ILE A 98 27.31 16.39 1.45
CA ILE A 98 27.31 17.08 2.75
C ILE A 98 27.08 15.96 3.78
N ARG A 99 27.92 15.96 4.81
CA ARG A 99 27.98 14.99 5.90
C ARG A 99 26.60 14.64 6.46
N GLY A 100 26.35 13.33 6.65
CA GLY A 100 25.44 12.86 7.70
C GLY A 100 24.01 12.51 7.31
N ARG A 101 23.77 11.68 6.29
CA ARG A 101 22.62 10.73 6.25
C ARG A 101 22.73 9.72 5.09
N GLY A 102 23.96 9.29 4.79
CA GLY A 102 24.23 8.26 3.78
C GLY A 102 23.92 6.89 4.37
N GLY A 103 22.64 6.57 4.51
CA GLY A 103 22.24 5.17 4.68
C GLY A 103 22.62 4.44 3.41
N ALA A 104 23.72 3.68 3.44
CA ALA A 104 23.81 2.44 2.67
C ALA A 104 22.47 1.69 2.83
N PRO A 105 22.03 0.84 1.89
CA PRO A 105 20.96 -0.08 2.22
C PRO A 105 21.46 -0.80 3.47
N VAL A 106 20.81 -0.53 4.60
CA VAL A 106 20.88 -1.44 5.72
C VAL A 106 20.28 -2.69 5.11
N SER A 107 21.14 -3.59 4.65
CA SER A 107 20.77 -4.96 4.39
C SER A 107 20.44 -5.49 5.77
N ASP A 108 19.26 -5.13 6.25
CA ASP A 108 18.69 -5.74 7.41
C ASP A 108 18.35 -7.15 6.93
N LYS A 109 19.36 -8.02 6.98
CA LYS A 109 19.28 -9.42 6.53
C LYS A 109 18.17 -10.18 7.26
N THR A 110 17.60 -9.58 8.30
CA THR A 110 16.46 -10.07 9.07
C THR A 110 15.11 -9.89 8.35
N ASN A 111 14.99 -8.93 7.41
CA ASN A 111 13.71 -8.60 6.74
C ASN A 111 13.52 -9.27 5.37
N THR A 112 14.49 -10.01 4.83
CA THR A 112 14.31 -10.75 3.56
C THR A 112 13.25 -11.85 3.68
N SER A 113 12.99 -12.32 4.90
CA SER A 113 11.95 -13.31 5.19
C SER A 113 10.53 -12.73 5.17
N ASP A 114 10.36 -11.42 5.15
CA ASP A 114 9.04 -10.79 5.11
C ASP A 114 8.49 -10.85 3.67
N PRO A 115 7.46 -11.66 3.39
CA PRO A 115 6.90 -11.78 2.04
C PRO A 115 6.37 -10.45 1.50
N LEU A 116 5.97 -9.53 2.38
CA LEU A 116 5.40 -8.23 2.02
C LEU A 116 6.45 -7.11 1.94
N TYR A 117 7.74 -7.41 2.06
CA TYR A 117 8.81 -6.41 2.12
C TYR A 117 8.75 -5.37 0.99
N LEU A 118 8.40 -5.81 -0.24
CA LEU A 118 8.33 -4.96 -1.43
C LEU A 118 7.28 -3.85 -1.35
N ILE A 119 6.26 -4.04 -0.52
CA ILE A 119 5.12 -3.14 -0.40
C ILE A 119 4.93 -2.62 1.03
N ARG A 120 5.77 -3.03 1.97
CA ARG A 120 5.64 -2.71 3.40
C ARG A 120 5.51 -1.21 3.67
N SER A 121 6.23 -0.39 2.91
CA SER A 121 6.13 1.07 3.00
C SER A 121 4.76 1.59 2.55
N GLU A 122 4.20 1.04 1.45
CA GLU A 122 2.87 1.41 0.94
C GLU A 122 1.78 0.96 1.92
N VAL A 123 1.85 -0.27 2.45
CA VAL A 123 0.93 -0.78 3.48
C VAL A 123 0.98 0.06 4.76
N ALA A 124 2.18 0.45 5.22
CA ALA A 124 2.33 1.27 6.42
C ALA A 124 1.72 2.68 6.26
N VAL A 125 1.67 3.21 5.04
CA VAL A 125 0.95 4.45 4.73
C VAL A 125 -0.55 4.18 4.78
N PHE A 126 -1.05 3.14 4.11
CA PHE A 126 -2.48 2.83 4.10
C PHE A 126 -3.06 2.53 5.48
N LYS A 127 -2.33 1.83 6.36
CA LYS A 127 -2.74 1.60 7.76
C LYS A 127 -2.96 2.89 8.56
N LYS A 128 -2.30 3.99 8.16
CA LYS A 128 -2.44 5.32 8.80
C LYS A 128 -3.51 6.18 8.16
N LEU A 129 -4.06 5.80 7.01
CA LEU A 129 -5.06 6.58 6.28
C LEU A 129 -6.45 6.11 6.67
N ASN A 130 -7.18 6.96 7.40
CA ASN A 130 -8.57 6.71 7.74
C ASN A 130 -9.37 8.01 7.58
N HIS A 131 -9.88 8.23 6.36
CA HIS A 131 -10.63 9.43 6.00
C HIS A 131 -11.66 9.11 4.92
N VAL A 132 -12.80 9.81 4.91
CA VAL A 132 -13.92 9.56 3.99
C VAL A 132 -13.53 9.69 2.51
N ASN A 133 -12.61 10.61 2.20
CA ASN A 133 -12.16 10.90 0.83
C ASN A 133 -10.83 10.20 0.47
N VAL A 134 -10.41 9.22 1.26
CA VAL A 134 -9.18 8.45 1.00
C VAL A 134 -9.56 6.98 0.97
N VAL A 135 -9.05 6.26 -0.03
CA VAL A 135 -9.32 4.83 -0.15
C VAL A 135 -8.79 4.08 1.07
N LYS A 136 -9.56 3.08 1.51
CA LYS A 136 -9.18 2.20 2.62
C LYS A 136 -8.62 0.91 2.06
N LEU A 137 -7.48 0.49 2.59
CA LEU A 137 -6.92 -0.83 2.35
C LEU A 137 -7.54 -1.80 3.36
N TYR A 138 -8.10 -2.91 2.90
CA TYR A 138 -8.79 -3.87 3.76
C TYR A 138 -7.91 -5.08 4.08
N GLU A 139 -7.25 -5.62 3.06
CA GLU A 139 -6.49 -6.85 3.17
C GLU A 139 -5.30 -6.84 2.22
N VAL A 140 -4.20 -7.47 2.62
CA VAL A 140 -3.03 -7.71 1.78
C VAL A 140 -2.82 -9.21 1.71
N LEU A 141 -2.73 -9.72 0.49
CA LEU A 141 -2.70 -11.15 0.19
C LEU A 141 -1.39 -11.45 -0.56
N ASP A 142 -0.49 -12.23 0.05
CA ASP A 142 0.68 -12.76 -0.64
C ASP A 142 0.43 -14.20 -1.05
N ASP A 143 0.64 -14.53 -2.33
CA ASP A 143 0.67 -15.92 -2.78
C ASP A 143 2.12 -16.41 -2.75
N PRO A 144 2.56 -17.21 -1.75
CA PRO A 144 3.96 -17.56 -1.58
C PRO A 144 4.49 -18.45 -2.70
N SER A 145 3.60 -19.12 -3.43
CA SER A 145 3.95 -20.05 -4.50
C SER A 145 4.11 -19.34 -5.85
N ASN A 146 3.41 -18.23 -6.05
CA ASN A 146 3.37 -17.51 -7.32
C ASN A 146 4.01 -16.11 -7.25
N ASP A 147 4.16 -15.48 -8.41
CA ASP A 147 4.72 -14.12 -8.51
C ASP A 147 3.68 -13.02 -8.20
N SER A 148 2.46 -13.37 -7.80
CA SER A 148 1.39 -12.40 -7.57
C SER A 148 1.26 -11.99 -6.11
N LEU A 149 0.94 -10.72 -5.89
CA LEU A 149 0.59 -10.11 -4.61
C LEU A 149 -0.66 -9.25 -4.82
N TYR A 150 -1.56 -9.19 -3.84
CA TYR A 150 -2.81 -8.46 -3.94
C TYR A 150 -3.01 -7.50 -2.76
N MET A 151 -3.68 -6.39 -3.03
CA MET A 151 -4.16 -5.38 -2.07
C MET A 151 -5.60 -5.01 -2.36
#